data_AF-A0A2H0L577-F1
#
_entry.id   AF-A0A2H0L577-F1
#
_cell.length_a   1.000
_cell.length_b   1.000
_cell.length_c   1.000
_cell.angle_alpha   90.00
_cell.angle_beta   90.00
_cell.angle_gamma   90.00
#
_symmetry.space_group_name_H-M   'P 1'
#
loop_
_entity.id
_entity.type
_entity.pdbx_description
1 polymer ?
#
loop_
_entity_poly.entity_id
_entity_poly.type
_entity_poly.pdbx_seq_one_letter_code
_entity_poly.pdbx_strand_id
1 'polypeptide(L)' 'MVVKDSNGNQLNDGDSVSVIKDLSPKGAPTIKRGTKVKIRLTDNEEEVEGKVNGSMMVLRVEFLKKL' A
#
# COMPACT_ATOMS: atom_id res chain seq x y z
N MET A 1 -10.90 -4.19 -13.53
CA MET A 1 -10.27 -4.38 -12.22
C MET A 1 -10.00 -3.00 -11.66
N VAL A 2 -10.67 -2.61 -10.59
CA VAL A 2 -10.57 -1.26 -10.01
C VAL A 2 -10.04 -1.39 -8.60
N VAL A 3 -8.74 -1.15 -8.45
CA VAL A 3 -8.07 -1.12 -7.14
C VAL A 3 -8.47 0.16 -6.41
N LYS A 4 -8.96 0.03 -5.19
CA LYS A 4 -9.39 1.17 -4.37
C LYS A 4 -8.69 1.18 -3.03
N ASP A 5 -8.36 2.37 -2.54
CA ASP A 5 -7.82 2.56 -1.19
C ASP A 5 -8.90 2.37 -0.11
N SER A 6 -8.51 2.50 1.16
CA SER A 6 -9.41 2.41 2.32
C SER A 6 -10.59 3.39 2.31
N ASN A 7 -10.54 4.47 1.52
CA ASN A 7 -11.61 5.47 1.41
C ASN A 7 -12.43 5.33 0.12
N GLY A 8 -12.17 4.30 -0.69
CA GLY A 8 -12.84 4.07 -1.97
C GLY A 8 -12.26 4.86 -3.15
N ASN A 9 -11.10 5.52 -2.98
CA ASN A 9 -10.42 6.22 -4.07
C ASN A 9 -9.74 5.23 -4.99
N GLN A 10 -9.91 5.39 -6.30
CA GLN A 10 -9.22 4.57 -7.28
C GLN A 10 -7.70 4.83 -7.25
N LEU A 11 -6.95 3.73 -7.18
CA LEU A 11 -5.50 3.69 -7.22
C LEU A 11 -5.03 3.34 -8.64
N ASN A 12 -3.94 3.98 -9.07
CA ASN A 12 -3.28 3.73 -10.35
C ASN A 12 -1.79 3.41 -10.14
N ASP A 13 -1.17 2.82 -11.17
CA ASP A 13 0.26 2.53 -11.15
C ASP A 13 1.07 3.83 -10.99
N GLY A 14 2.01 3.83 -10.06
CA GLY A 14 2.84 5.00 -9.74
C GLY A 14 2.20 6.00 -8.78
N ASP A 15 0.96 5.77 -8.31
CA ASP A 15 0.35 6.62 -7.27
C ASP A 15 1.16 6.55 -5.96
N SER A 16 1.08 7.64 -5.20
CA SER A 16 1.61 7.70 -3.84
C SER A 16 0.50 7.48 -2.83
N VAL A 17 0.69 6.53 -1.93
CA VAL A 17 -0.24 6.23 -0.85
C VAL A 17 0.46 6.37 0.50
N SER A 18 -0.32 6.47 1.55
CA SER A 18 0.13 6.47 2.93
C SER A 18 -0.53 5.35 3.72
N VAL A 19 0.23 4.73 4.63
CA VAL A 19 -0.32 3.70 5.50
C VAL A 19 -1.13 4.34 6.62
N ILE A 20 -2.37 3.92 6.82
CA ILE A 20 -3.30 4.55 7.79
C ILE A 20 -3.09 4.07 9.24
N LYS A 21 -2.37 2.96 9.44
CA LYS A 21 -2.05 2.36 10.75
C LYS A 21 -0.68 1.70 10.73
N ASP A 22 -0.18 1.29 11.89
CA ASP A 22 1.06 0.48 11.97
C ASP A 22 0.78 -0.93 11.43
N LEU A 23 1.63 -1.41 10.52
CA LEU A 23 1.59 -2.79 10.00
C LEU A 23 2.84 -3.51 10.47
N SER A 24 2.67 -4.66 11.13
CA SER A 24 3.77 -5.52 11.57
C SER A 24 3.63 -6.90 10.92
N PRO A 25 4.09 -7.08 9.67
CA PRO A 25 4.07 -8.37 9.00
C PRO A 25 5.02 -9.33 9.70
N LYS A 26 4.66 -10.62 9.73
CA LYS A 26 5.56 -11.65 10.30
C LYS A 26 6.81 -11.77 9.44
N GLY A 27 7.98 -11.57 10.05
CA GLY A 27 9.28 -11.69 9.36
C GLY A 27 9.73 -10.45 8.58
N ALA A 28 9.02 -9.33 8.70
CA ALA A 28 9.40 -8.05 8.07
C ALA A 28 9.40 -6.91 9.10
N PRO A 29 10.15 -5.81 8.86
CA PRO A 29 10.11 -4.66 9.75
C PRO A 29 8.73 -4.03 9.81
N THR A 30 8.38 -3.48 10.98
CA THR A 30 7.14 -2.73 11.16
C THR A 30 7.10 -1.51 10.27
N ILE A 31 6.03 -1.37 9.49
CA ILE A 31 5.71 -0.20 8.68
C ILE A 31 4.88 0.73 9.55
N LYS A 32 5.39 1.93 9.79
CA LYS A 32 4.71 2.90 10.65
C LYS A 32 3.57 3.60 9.92
N ARG A 33 2.54 3.97 10.66
CA ARG A 33 1.48 4.86 10.20
C ARG A 33 2.09 6.13 9.60
N GLY A 34 1.54 6.56 8.47
CA GLY A 34 2.02 7.73 7.73
C GLY A 34 3.20 7.46 6.81
N THR A 35 3.75 6.24 6.79
CA THR A 35 4.76 5.85 5.80
C THR A 35 4.21 6.05 4.40
N LYS A 36 4.92 6.81 3.57
CA LYS A 36 4.57 7.04 2.18
C LYS A 36 5.18 5.94 1.32
N VAL A 37 4.37 5.39 0.42
CA VAL A 37 4.75 4.29 -0.45
C VAL A 37 4.30 4.62 -1.86
N LYS A 38 5.20 4.45 -2.83
CA LYS A 38 4.82 4.47 -4.24
C LYS A 38 4.38 3.07 -4.64
N ILE A 39 3.18 2.96 -5.21
CA ILE A 39 2.56 1.68 -5.50
C ILE A 39 2.62 1.32 -6.99
N ARG A 40 2.50 0.02 -7.23
CA ARG A 40 2.30 -0.63 -8.51
C ARG A 40 1.06 -1.50 -8.37
N LEU A 41 0.16 -1.45 -9.35
CA LEU A 41 -1.02 -2.32 -9.33
C LEU A 41 -0.59 -3.77 -9.59
N THR A 42 -1.26 -4.70 -8.93
CA THR A 42 -1.05 -6.14 -9.12
C THR A 42 -2.25 -6.76 -9.85
N ASP A 43 -2.21 -8.06 -10.10
CA ASP A 43 -3.34 -8.83 -10.61
C ASP A 43 -4.46 -9.04 -9.56
N ASN A 44 -4.31 -8.52 -8.33
CA ASN A 44 -5.30 -8.61 -7.25
C ASN A 44 -5.83 -7.20 -6.87
N GLU A 45 -7.15 -7.06 -6.75
CA GLU A 45 -7.81 -5.78 -6.38
C GLU A 45 -7.60 -5.38 -4.94
N GLU A 46 -7.29 -6.35 -4.08
CA GLU A 46 -7.07 -6.13 -2.65
C GLU A 46 -5.61 -5.83 -2.31
N GLU A 47 -4.69 -5.94 -3.29
CA GLU A 47 -3.26 -5.90 -3.05
C GLU A 47 -2.53 -4.98 -4.05
N VAL A 48 -1.54 -4.26 -3.54
CA VAL A 48 -0.62 -3.46 -4.35
C VAL A 48 0.81 -3.76 -3.96
N GLU A 49 1.71 -3.71 -4.92
CA GLU A 49 3.13 -3.82 -4.65
C GLU A 49 3.70 -2.42 -4.39
N GLY A 50 4.51 -2.28 -3.34
CA GLY A 50 5.08 -1.00 -2.97
C GLY A 50 6.51 -1.15 -2.46
N LYS A 51 7.32 -0.10 -2.67
CA LYS A 51 8.68 -0.04 -2.13
C LYS A 51 8.68 0.72 -0.81
N VAL A 52 9.06 0.04 0.28
CA VAL A 52 9.15 0.61 1.62
C VAL A 52 10.56 0.39 2.16
N ASN A 53 11.24 1.48 2.55
CA ASN A 53 12.61 1.44 3.10
C ASN A 53 13.61 0.63 2.25
N GLY A 54 13.48 0.68 0.92
CA GLY A 54 14.36 -0.04 0.00
C GLY A 54 13.89 -1.45 -0.39
N SER A 55 12.95 -2.03 0.36
CA SER A 55 12.41 -3.37 0.12
C SER A 55 11.08 -3.33 -0.65
N MET A 56 10.92 -4.21 -1.62
CA MET A 56 9.62 -4.43 -2.29
C MET A 56 8.74 -5.32 -1.40
N MET A 57 7.48 -4.95 -1.25
CA MET A 57 6.50 -5.69 -0.46
C MET A 57 5.09 -5.52 -1.00
N VAL A 58 4.27 -6.54 -0.80
CA VAL A 58 2.84 -6.51 -1.12
C VAL A 58 2.07 -5.97 0.09
N LEU A 59 1.22 -4.98 -0.15
CA LEU A 59 0.43 -4.29 0.86
C LEU A 59 -1.06 -4.42 0.52
N ARG A 60 -1.89 -4.69 1.54
CA ARG A 60 -3.34 -4.70 1.34
C ARG A 60 -3.89 -3.28 1.27
N VAL A 61 -4.73 -3.02 0.27
CA VAL A 61 -5.27 -1.68 -0.02
C VAL A 61 -6.21 -1.14 1.05
N GLU A 62 -6.82 -2.03 1.86
CA GLU A 62 -7.64 -1.68 3.03
C GLU A 62 -6.87 -0.88 4.11
N PHE A 63 -5.53 -0.91 4.09
CA PHE A 63 -4.68 -0.16 5.04
C PHE A 63 -3.97 1.03 4.40
N LEU A 64 -4.30 1.34 3.15
CA LEU A 64 -3.67 2.40 2.37
C LEU A 64 -4.66 3.53 2.14
N LYS A 65 -4.14 4.75 2.09
CA LYS A 65 -4.86 5.95 1.73
C LYS A 65 -4.11 6.69 0.64
N LYS A 66 -4.77 6.99 -0.46
CA LYS A 66 -4.23 7.83 -1.54
C LYS A 66 -3.87 9.22 -0.99
N LEU A 67 -2.69 9.70 -1.37
CA LEU A 67 -2.20 11.04 -1.03
C LEU A 67 -2.64 12.08 -2.05
#